data_AF-A0AA86ITR2-F1
#
_entry.id   AF-A0AA86ITR2-F1
#
_cell.length_a   1.000
_cell.length_b   1.000
_cell.length_c   1.000
_cell.angle_alpha   90.00
_cell.angle_beta   90.00
_cell.angle_gamma   90.00
#
_symmetry.space_group_name_H-M   'P 1'
#
loop_
_entity.id
_entity.type
_entity.pdbx_description
1 polymer ?
#
loop_
_entity_poly.entity_id
_entity_poly.type
_entity_poly.pdbx_seq_one_letter_code
_entity_poly.pdbx_strand_id
1 'polypeptide(L)' 'MDMEEIVALSVKHNVSDLHLCSDGPPRWRRQGRLEAAPFPPPDPDALLQASLDEQ' A
#
# COMPACT_ATOMS: atom_id res chain seq x y z
N MET A 1 -1.18 5.44 -8.11
CA MET A 1 -2.01 4.86 -7.06
C MET A 1 -1.68 5.61 -5.80
N ASP A 2 -2.65 6.34 -5.24
CA ASP A 2 -2.49 7.05 -3.98
C ASP A 2 -2.78 6.12 -2.78
N MET A 3 -2.63 6.64 -1.55
CA MET A 3 -2.83 5.84 -0.35
C MET A 3 -4.28 5.35 -0.22
N GLU A 4 -5.28 6.18 -0.57
CA GLU A 4 -6.70 5.84 -0.48
C GLU A 4 -7.07 4.70 -1.44
N GLU A 5 -6.63 4.76 -2.70
CA GLU A 5 -6.82 3.71 -3.68
C GLU A 5 -6.20 2.39 -3.22
N ILE A 6 -4.99 2.44 -2.66
CA ILE A 6 -4.29 1.27 -2.14
C ILE A 6 -5.04 0.67 -0.94
N VAL A 7 -5.55 1.51 -0.03
CA VAL A 7 -6.36 1.06 1.12
C VAL A 7 -7.67 0.45 0.66
N ALA A 8 -8.39 1.10 -0.26
CA ALA A 8 -9.65 0.58 -0.81
C ALA A 8 -9.44 -0.79 -1.49
N LEU A 9 -8.36 -0.94 -2.25
CA LEU A 9 -7.97 -2.23 -2.83
C LEU A 9 -7.65 -3.26 -1.74
N SER A 10 -6.91 -2.87 -0.71
CA SER A 10 -6.56 -3.76 0.41
C SER A 10 -7.80 -4.28 1.13
N VAL A 11 -8.78 -3.41 1.41
CA VAL A 11 -10.07 -3.79 2.01
C VAL A 11 -10.84 -4.74 1.09
N LYS A 12 -10.94 -4.44 -0.20
CA LYS A 12 -11.60 -5.29 -1.20
C LYS A 12 -11.04 -6.72 -1.22
N HIS A 13 -9.74 -6.87 -0.93
CA HIS A 13 -9.06 -8.15 -0.92
C HIS A 13 -9.00 -8.81 0.47
N ASN A 14 -9.58 -8.23 1.52
CA ASN A 14 -9.46 -8.72 2.91
C ASN A 14 -7.99 -8.84 3.36
N VAL A 15 -7.21 -7.81 3.05
CA VAL A 15 -5.83 -7.65 3.52
C VAL A 15 -5.84 -7.23 4.98
N SER A 16 -5.05 -7.90 5.81
CA SER A 16 -4.85 -7.53 7.21
C SER A 16 -3.74 -6.49 7.37
N ASP A 17 -2.65 -6.64 6.62
CA ASP A 17 -1.47 -5.79 6.72
C ASP A 17 -0.95 -5.45 5.33
N LEU A 18 -0.73 -4.16 5.07
CA LEU A 18 -0.06 -3.67 3.88
C LEU A 18 1.40 -3.35 4.21
N HIS A 19 2.32 -3.83 3.38
CA HIS A 19 3.75 -3.58 3.49
C HIS A 19 4.25 -2.78 2.28
N LEU A 20 4.65 -1.54 2.54
CA LEU A 20 5.30 -0.65 1.58
C LEU A 20 6.76 -0.44 2.01
N CYS A 21 7.71 -0.63 1.07
CA CYS A 21 9.13 -0.41 1.30
C CYS A 21 9.70 0.42 0.14
N SER A 22 10.67 1.30 0.44
CA SER A 22 11.37 2.13 -0.55
C SER A 22 12.09 1.30 -1.62
N ASP A 23 12.66 0.16 -1.24
CA ASP A 23 13.54 -0.64 -2.10
C ASP A 23 12.93 -2.01 -2.48
N GLY A 24 11.61 -2.15 -2.41
CA GLY A 24 10.95 -3.43 -2.65
C GLY A 24 9.54 -3.33 -3.23
N PRO A 25 9.07 -4.38 -3.93
CA PRO A 25 7.71 -4.42 -4.42
C PRO A 25 6.72 -4.45 -3.24
N PRO A 26 5.54 -3.84 -3.39
CA PRO A 26 4.54 -3.83 -2.35
C PRO A 26 4.06 -5.25 -2.06
N ARG A 27 3.86 -5.54 -0.78
CA ARG A 27 3.36 -6.83 -0.30
C ARG A 27 2.17 -6.62 0.60
N TRP A 28 1.31 -7.63 0.66
CA TRP A 28 0.16 -7.62 1.54
C TRP A 28 0.02 -8.94 2.26
N ARG A 29 -0.51 -8.91 3.49
CA ARG A 29 -0.82 -10.10 4.26
C ARG A 29 -2.31 -10.41 4.14
N ARG A 30 -2.63 -11.63 3.71
CA ARG A 30 -4.01 -12.15 3.62
C ARG A 30 -4.04 -13.54 4.20
N GLN A 31 -4.97 -13.80 5.11
CA GLN A 31 -5.12 -15.11 5.76
C GLN A 31 -3.79 -15.64 6.37
N GLY A 32 -3.00 -14.74 6.96
CA GLY A 32 -1.70 -15.06 7.55
C GLY A 32 -0.55 -15.31 6.57
N ARG A 33 -0.77 -15.18 5.25
CA ARG A 33 0.28 -15.33 4.23
C ARG A 33 0.69 -13.97 3.67
N LEU A 34 1.99 -13.78 3.48
CA LEU A 34 2.53 -12.61 2.81
C LEU A 34 2.62 -12.88 1.30
N GLU A 35 1.95 -12.06 0.50
CA GLU A 35 1.85 -12.20 -0.95
C GLU A 35 2.24 -10.89 -1.64
N ALA A 36 2.57 -10.94 -2.92
CA ALA A 36 2.80 -9.72 -3.70
C ALA A 36 1.47 -8.97 -3.90
N ALA A 37 1.48 -7.66 -3.71
CA ALA A 37 0.32 -6.85 -3.98
C ALA A 37 0.22 -6.56 -5.50
N PRO A 38 -0.99 -6.54 -6.09
CA PRO A 38 -1.18 -6.46 -7.54
C PRO A 38 -1.12 -5.02 -8.06
N PHE A 39 -0.13 -4.25 -7.61
CA PHE A 39 0.12 -2.88 -8.03
C PHE A 39 1.63 -2.58 -7.97
N PRO A 40 2.13 -1.62 -8.78
CA PRO A 40 3.54 -1.23 -8.74
C PRO A 40 3.89 -0.51 -7.42
N PRO A 41 5.18 -0.45 -7.04
CA PRO A 41 5.60 0.36 -5.90
C PRO A 41 5.07 1.79 -6.02
N PRO A 42 4.34 2.32 -5.01
CA PRO A 42 3.98 3.72 -5.00
C PRO A 42 5.22 4.58 -4.75
N ASP A 43 5.17 5.84 -5.19
CA ASP A 43 6.21 6.82 -4.88
C ASP A 43 6.09 7.26 -3.41
N PRO A 44 7.06 6.90 -2.54
CA PRO A 44 6.98 7.20 -1.12
C PRO A 44 7.02 8.71 -0.85
N ASP A 45 7.76 9.50 -1.63
CA ASP A 45 7.82 10.95 -1.45
C ASP A 45 6.46 11.58 -1.77
N ALA A 46 5.80 11.13 -2.84
CA ALA A 46 4.46 11.60 -3.18
C ALA A 46 3.42 11.25 -2.12
N LEU A 47 3.46 10.03 -1.56
CA LEU A 47 2.54 9.62 -0.48
C LEU A 47 2.76 10.44 0.80
N LEU A 48 4.02 10.71 1.14
CA LEU A 48 4.38 11.51 2.32
C LEU A 48 3.95 12.97 2.14
N GLN A 49 4.20 13.57 0.97
CA GLN A 49 3.76 14.94 0.68
C GLN A 49 2.24 15.05 0.80
N ALA A 50 1.48 14.16 0.13
CA ALA A 50 0.02 14.16 0.23
C ALA A 50 -0.46 14.08 1.69
N SER A 51 0.15 13.20 2.50
CA SER A 51 -0.21 13.05 3.92
C SER A 51 0.11 14.28 4.79
N LEU A 52 1.11 15.07 4.37
CA LEU A 52 1.54 16.29 5.07
C LEU A 52 0.75 17.53 4.61
N ASP A 53 0.32 17.56 3.35
CA ASP A 53 -0.51 18.61 2.76
C ASP A 53 -1.96 18.55 3.27
N GLU A 54 -2.43 17.39 3.74
CA GLU A 54 -3.76 17.19 4.32
C GLU A 54 -3.91 17.72 5.79
N GLN A 55 -3.10 18.70 6.21
CA GLN A 55 -3.16 19.34 7.54
C GLN A 55 -4.04 20.59 7.63
#